data_AF-A0A8T2M5Z7-F1
#
_entry.id   AF-A0A8T2M5Z7-F1
#
_cell.length_a   1.000
_cell.length_b   1.000
_cell.length_c   1.000
_cell.angle_alpha   90.00
_cell.angle_beta   90.00
_cell.angle_gamma   90.00
#
_symmetry.space_group_name_H-M   'P 1'
#
loop_
_entity.id
_entity.type
_entity.pdbx_description
1 polymer ?
#
loop_
_entity_poly.entity_id
_entity_poly.type
_entity_poly.pdbx_seq_one_letter_code
_entity_poly.pdbx_strand_id
1 'polypeptide(L)' 'MCQYRGQMALDILRGSVLRDEYCSVCGLRDLPQSKKTCVWIQCERCQRWFHLECLKIAIPAKDVQWFCVLCLNPADSQA' A
#
# COMPACT_ATOMS: atom_id res chain seq x y z
N MET A 1 20.51 25.49 -0.69
CA MET A 1 19.41 25.96 0.21
C MET A 1 18.01 25.57 -0.28
N CYS A 2 17.66 25.75 -1.57
CA CYS A 2 16.31 25.43 -2.09
C CYS A 2 15.93 23.93 -2.00
N GLN A 3 16.89 23.03 -2.22
CA GLN A 3 16.63 21.58 -2.21
C GLN A 3 16.36 21.00 -0.81
N TYR A 4 16.91 21.59 0.26
CA TYR A 4 16.76 21.06 1.62
C TYR A 4 15.31 21.12 2.11
N ARG A 5 14.61 22.21 1.79
CA ARG A 5 13.18 22.34 2.12
C ARG A 5 12.33 21.33 1.36
N GLY A 6 12.69 21.06 0.09
CA GLY A 6 12.05 20.02 -0.72
C GLY A 6 12.28 18.62 -0.15
N GLN A 7 13.52 18.30 0.21
CA GLN A 7 13.86 17.00 0.80
C GLN A 7 13.16 16.78 2.14
N MET A 8 13.19 17.77 3.03
CA MET A 8 12.50 17.72 4.32
C MET A 8 10.98 17.53 4.14
N ALA A 9 10.35 18.23 3.19
CA ALA A 9 8.94 18.06 2.91
C ALA A 9 8.62 16.63 2.41
N LEU A 10 9.47 16.05 1.54
CA LEU A 10 9.31 14.67 1.08
C LEU A 10 9.45 13.66 2.21
N ASP A 11 10.40 13.86 3.12
CA ASP A 11 10.63 12.95 4.25
C ASP A 11 9.45 12.98 5.23
N ILE A 12 8.90 14.17 5.52
CA ILE A 12 7.68 14.33 6.30
C ILE A 12 6.50 13.62 5.62
N LEU A 13 6.26 13.88 4.34
CA LEU A 13 5.15 13.25 3.60
C LEU A 13 5.28 11.72 3.56
N ARG A 14 6.50 11.18 3.43
CA ARG A 14 6.76 9.74 3.43
C ARG A 14 6.58 9.10 4.81
N GLY A 15 6.91 9.82 5.88
CA GLY A 15 6.74 9.36 7.26
C GLY A 15 5.30 9.49 7.79
N SER A 16 4.52 10.43 7.27
CA SER A 16 3.14 10.68 7.70
C SER A 16 2.12 9.69 7.11
N VAL A 17 2.47 8.92 6.08
CA VAL A 17 1.59 7.88 5.54
C VAL A 17 1.81 6.59 6.34
N LEU A 18 0.94 6.35 7.31
CA LEU A 18 0.89 5.09 8.07
C LEU A 18 0.64 3.93 7.09
N ARG A 19 1.68 3.13 6.83
CA ARG A 19 1.64 2.04 5.84
C ARG A 19 0.85 0.83 6.32
N ASP A 20 0.71 0.72 7.65
CA ASP A 20 0.27 -0.50 8.34
C ASP A 20 -1.20 -0.47 8.77
N GLU A 21 -1.84 0.69 8.71
CA GLU A 21 -3.17 0.89 9.33
C GLU A 21 -4.26 1.33 8.35
N TYR A 22 -3.91 1.69 7.12
CA TYR A 22 -4.83 2.23 6.14
C TYR A 22 -4.63 1.57 4.78
N CYS A 23 -5.75 1.31 4.10
CA CYS A 23 -5.70 0.80 2.74
C CYS A 23 -5.13 1.86 1.81
N SER A 24 -4.07 1.51 1.08
CA SER A 24 -3.37 2.42 0.16
C SER A 24 -4.17 2.78 -1.12
N VAL A 25 -5.38 2.22 -1.30
CA VAL A 25 -6.29 2.56 -2.41
C VAL A 25 -7.39 3.53 -1.97
N CYS A 26 -8.07 3.26 -0.84
CA CYS A 26 -9.20 4.07 -0.39
C CYS A 26 -8.88 5.02 0.76
N GLY A 27 -7.72 4.88 1.40
CA GLY A 27 -7.31 5.70 2.56
C GLY A 27 -8.10 5.43 3.84
N LEU A 28 -8.96 4.41 3.86
CA LEU A 28 -9.76 4.03 5.02
C LEU A 28 -9.10 2.86 5.75
N ARG A 29 -9.26 2.84 7.08
CA ARG A 29 -8.92 1.68 7.90
C ARG A 29 -9.93 0.56 7.62
N ASP A 30 -11.22 0.81 7.86
CA ASP A 30 -12.27 -0.18 7.61
C ASP A 30 -13.11 0.18 6.38
N LEU A 31 -13.66 -0.83 5.69
CA LEU A 31 -14.61 -0.60 4.61
C LEU A 31 -15.90 0.06 5.15
N PRO A 32 -16.41 1.14 4.53
CA PRO A 32 -17.48 1.97 5.07
C PRO A 32 -18.87 1.30 5.10
N GLN A 33 -18.99 0.04 4.66
CA GLN A 33 -20.26 -0.69 4.63
C GLN A 33 -20.07 -2.12 5.10
N SER A 34 -20.32 -2.36 6.39
CA SER A 34 -20.97 -3.56 6.96
C SER A 34 -20.70 -4.91 6.27
N LYS A 35 -19.48 -5.19 5.81
CA LYS A 35 -19.05 -6.54 5.43
C LYS A 35 -18.26 -7.09 6.60
N LYS A 36 -18.80 -8.14 7.22
CA LYS A 36 -18.25 -8.80 8.42
C LYS A 36 -16.81 -9.29 8.28
N THR A 37 -16.26 -9.33 7.06
CA THR A 37 -14.89 -9.76 6.80
C THR A 37 -14.24 -8.80 5.81
N CYS A 38 -13.56 -7.78 6.34
CA CYS A 38 -12.63 -6.97 5.56
C CYS A 38 -11.33 -7.76 5.43
N VAL A 39 -11.04 -8.30 4.24
CA VAL A 39 -9.82 -9.08 4.03
C VAL A 39 -8.72 -8.14 3.56
N TRP A 40 -7.55 -8.30 4.16
CA TRP A 40 -6.38 -7.49 3.88
C TRP A 40 -5.27 -8.32 3.25
N ILE A 41 -4.47 -7.64 2.42
CA ILE A 41 -3.25 -8.18 1.84
C ILE A 41 -2.14 -7.14 1.90
N GLN A 42 -0.92 -7.59 2.18
CA GLN A 42 0.27 -6.75 2.21
C GLN A 42 1.14 -7.03 0.98
N CYS A 43 1.70 -5.99 0.39
CA CYS A 43 2.70 -6.15 -0.66
C CYS A 43 4.06 -6.47 -0.06
N GLU A 44 4.70 -7.53 -0.55
CA GLU A 44 6.03 -7.97 -0.10
C GLU A 44 7.14 -6.93 -0.33
N ARG A 45 7.00 -6.07 -1.34
CA ARG A 45 8.03 -5.08 -1.72
C ARG A 45 7.91 -3.76 -0.96
N CYS A 46 6.74 -3.11 -1.01
CA CYS A 46 6.56 -1.78 -0.42
C CYS A 46 5.93 -1.81 0.99
N GLN A 47 5.58 -3.01 1.47
CA GLN A 47 4.95 -3.27 2.78
C GLN A 47 3.62 -2.55 3.00
N ARG A 48 3.03 -1.98 1.94
CA ARG A 48 1.72 -1.32 2.00
C ARG A 48 0.60 -2.33 2.09
N TRP A 49 -0.44 -1.96 2.83
CA TRP A 49 -1.65 -2.74 3.01
C TRP A 49 -2.80 -2.30 2.11
N PHE A 50 -3.59 -3.28 1.67
CA PHE A 50 -4.70 -3.11 0.75
C PHE A 50 -5.87 -3.99 1.14
N HIS A 51 -7.09 -3.49 0.97
CA HIS A 51 -8.29 -4.34 0.99
C HIS A 51 -8.39 -5.11 -0.33
N LEU A 52 -8.70 -6.40 -0.26
CA LEU A 52 -8.92 -7.20 -1.48
C LEU A 52 -10.11 -6.66 -2.29
N GLU A 53 -11.14 -6.16 -1.61
CA GLU A 53 -12.31 -5.53 -2.23
C GLU A 53 -11.94 -4.25 -2.99
N CYS A 54 -11.01 -3.46 -2.46
CA CYS A 54 -10.52 -2.26 -3.16
C CYS A 54 -9.72 -2.62 -4.42
N LEU A 55 -9.03 -3.76 -4.40
CA LEU A 55 -8.29 -4.28 -5.55
C LEU A 55 -9.17 -5.08 -6.52
N LYS A 56 -10.36 -5.50 -6.09
CA LYS A 56 -11.26 -6.39 -6.83
C LYS A 56 -10.59 -7.71 -7.26
N ILE A 57 -9.71 -8.24 -6.41
CA ILE A 57 -9.02 -9.53 -6.64
C ILE A 57 -9.55 -10.60 -5.69
N ALA A 58 -9.39 -11.86 -6.08
CA ALA A 58 -9.60 -12.99 -5.18
C ALA A 58 -8.43 -13.13 -4.20
N ILE A 59 -8.66 -13.83 -3.08
CA ILE A 59 -7.63 -14.15 -2.10
C ILE A 59 -6.56 -15.00 -2.80
N PRO A 60 -5.30 -14.54 -2.90
CA PRO A 60 -4.23 -15.34 -3.47
C PRO A 60 -3.92 -16.53 -2.57
N ALA A 61 -3.33 -17.58 -3.13
CA ALA A 61 -2.87 -18.73 -2.36
C ALA A 61 -1.85 -18.29 -1.29
N LYS A 62 -1.91 -18.91 -0.11
CA LYS A 62 -1.09 -18.51 1.06
C LYS A 62 0.42 -18.54 0.81
N ASP A 63 0.86 -19.34 -0.16
CA ASP A 63 2.29 -19.57 -0.44
C ASP A 63 2.81 -18.72 -1.62
N VAL A 64 2.00 -17.78 -2.13
CA VAL A 64 2.36 -16.94 -3.28
C VAL A 64 2.68 -15.53 -2.81
N GLN A 65 3.90 -15.08 -3.10
CA GLN A 65 4.30 -13.68 -2.90
C GLN A 65 3.41 -12.77 -3.73
N TRP A 66 2.78 -11.80 -3.08
CA TRP A 66 1.93 -10.83 -3.75
C TRP A 66 2.60 -9.46 -3.86
N PHE A 67 2.61 -8.93 -5.09
CA PHE A 67 3.10 -7.60 -5.40
C PHE A 67 1.95 -6.72 -5.85
N CYS A 68 1.87 -5.49 -5.30
CA CYS A 68 0.84 -4.55 -5.71
C CYS A 68 1.12 -4.00 -7.11
N VAL A 69 0.10 -3.41 -7.74
CA VAL A 69 0.20 -2.82 -9.10
C VAL A 69 1.27 -1.74 -9.22
N LEU A 70 1.64 -1.09 -8.12
CA LEU A 70 2.72 -0.10 -8.09
C LEU A 70 4.10 -0.77 -8.17
N CYS A 71 4.24 -1.94 -7.54
CA CYS A 71 5.50 -2.67 -7.45
C CYS A 71 5.71 -3.68 -8.58
N LEU A 72 4.66 -4.08 -9.29
CA LEU A 72 4.73 -4.93 -10.48
C LEU A 72 5.33 -4.21 -11.70
N ASN A 73 5.46 -2.89 -11.66
CA ASN A 73 6.07 -2.16 -12.75
C ASN A 73 7.59 -2.48 -12.83
N PRO A 74 8.09 -2.88 -14.01
CA PRO A 74 9.48 -3.32 -14.18
C PRO A 74 10.51 -2.19 -14.02
N ALA A 75 10.07 -0.93 -13.86
CA ALA A 75 10.96 0.21 -13.59
C ALA A 75 11.61 0.16 -12.19
N ASP A 76 11.05 -0.62 -11.26
CA ASP A 76 11.56 -0.71 -9.88
C ASP A 76 12.50 -1.90 -9.65
N SER A 77 12.86 -2.66 -10.70
CA SER A 77 13.73 -3.86 -10.59
C SER A 77 15.25 -3.56 -10.59
N GLN A 78 15.66 -2.30 -10.51
CA GLN A 78 17.08 -1.92 -10.43
C GLN A 78 17.27 -0.76 -9.42
N ALA A 79 17.51 -1.12 -8.17
CA ALA A 79 18.24 -0.30 -7.20
C ALA A 79 18.86 -1.23 -6.14
#